data_AF-A0A2U8FV11-F1
#
_entry.id   AF-A0A2U8FV11-F1
#
_cell.length_a   1.000
_cell.length_b   1.000
_cell.length_c   1.000
_cell.angle_alpha   90.00
_cell.angle_beta   90.00
_cell.angle_gamma   90.00
#
_symmetry.space_group_name_H-M   'P 1'
#
loop_
_entity.id
_entity.type
_entity.pdbx_description
1 polymer ?
#
loop_
_entity_poly.entity_id
_entity_poly.type
_entity_poly.pdbx_seq_one_letter_code
_entity_poly.pdbx_strand_id
1 'polypeptide(L)'
;METNKSKISLLLVDILDQPIKGLQVEIRTADRVWHRATTNASGVLEFTAAQGRDLVVHVEHWVTKQMKPVAKFFAGLDDMAIKLVSPKVKTAVAAEPTGAPGPYLRGMYVVRKGDTLSGIAKAHGIGVDYLAKINDIHNKNALSIGQVLKVPPVKNRSTQPQPHAKPVGTPPHSATDVKNAPRTANGKAVPAQNENNANGKPVARLPGEQSAVIFPLKVKPLNEKGGSFSNRSWSQISPAIATTFGGGRRTPDGGRRLHAGRDLYARDLTDVYAVAPGKVLRVAPFYMKTDQVSVRHKTSDGREFIVRYGELDPESIRVKKGDDLMQGQLIGKTGILRRSNGEKLIIADGKNVSMLHFELYSGAAGLDNADNLSTTTGEYRRRSDLIDPLPILQEGYINSFRDGASTVPVQPGERKPVSQLRLSAEGEAFIKNYEKLRLDYYEDHLHYCTVGWGHLTGGKTTCSSQSIKIGEKIPLEEAQRLFDEDRKAHERYVKEAITAPLYQHEFDALCSLAFNIGNIRKKSPTLCSKVNSGQYKEAAKEFLDITNGGTPGLVKRRNQENAMFLRAEYDSTH
;
A
#
# COMPACT_ATOMS: atom_id res chain seq x y z
N MET A 1 16.91 26.46 -15.49
CA MET A 1 16.17 25.95 -14.31
C MET A 1 16.83 24.66 -13.88
N GLU A 2 17.15 24.51 -12.60
CA GLU A 2 17.59 23.21 -12.08
C GLU A 2 16.40 22.25 -11.99
N THR A 3 16.64 20.97 -12.22
CA THR A 3 15.63 19.93 -12.02
C THR A 3 15.80 19.33 -10.64
N ASN A 4 14.75 19.32 -9.83
CA ASN A 4 14.77 18.67 -8.52
C ASN A 4 15.22 17.22 -8.67
N LYS A 5 16.12 16.78 -7.79
CA LYS A 5 16.68 15.44 -7.77
C LYS A 5 16.31 14.78 -6.46
N SER A 6 15.95 13.50 -6.53
CA SER A 6 15.90 12.63 -5.36
C SER A 6 17.13 11.74 -5.34
N LYS A 7 17.68 11.53 -4.14
CA LYS A 7 18.67 10.50 -3.86
C LYS A 7 17.95 9.15 -3.84
N ILE A 8 18.51 8.17 -4.52
CA ILE A 8 17.95 6.83 -4.62
C ILE A 8 19.01 5.83 -4.19
N SER A 9 18.67 5.02 -3.19
CA SER A 9 19.53 4.02 -2.57
C SER A 9 18.98 2.62 -2.88
N LEU A 10 19.67 1.89 -3.75
CA LEU A 10 19.32 0.54 -4.19
C LEU A 10 20.16 -0.48 -3.41
N LEU A 11 19.52 -1.26 -2.54
CA LEU A 11 20.14 -2.39 -1.83
C LEU A 11 19.87 -3.70 -2.59
N LEU A 12 20.90 -4.31 -3.16
CA LEU A 12 20.81 -5.62 -3.82
C LEU A 12 21.35 -6.70 -2.88
N VAL A 13 20.50 -7.67 -2.53
CA VAL A 13 20.83 -8.82 -1.68
C VAL A 13 20.55 -10.14 -2.39
N ASP A 14 21.13 -11.23 -1.92
CA ASP A 14 20.74 -12.57 -2.34
C ASP A 14 19.60 -13.15 -1.47
N ILE A 15 19.22 -14.39 -1.75
CA ILE A 15 18.15 -15.13 -1.07
C ILE A 15 18.46 -15.44 0.41
N LEU A 16 19.65 -15.12 0.91
CA LEU A 16 20.04 -15.14 2.32
C LEU A 16 20.04 -13.74 2.96
N ASP A 17 19.47 -12.75 2.27
CA ASP A 17 19.57 -11.32 2.59
C ASP A 17 21.03 -10.81 2.67
N GLN A 18 22.00 -11.56 2.13
CA GLN A 18 23.40 -11.14 2.13
C GLN A 18 23.65 -10.14 1.01
N PRO A 19 24.34 -9.01 1.27
CA PRO A 19 24.50 -7.99 0.25
C PRO A 19 25.36 -8.46 -0.93
N ILE A 20 24.82 -8.34 -2.15
CA ILE A 20 25.53 -8.73 -3.37
C ILE A 20 26.48 -7.60 -3.76
N LYS A 21 27.62 -7.57 -3.08
CA LYS A 21 28.76 -6.73 -3.43
C LYS A 21 29.26 -7.01 -4.84
N GLY A 22 29.69 -5.97 -5.57
CA GLY A 22 30.43 -6.10 -6.82
C GLY A 22 29.57 -6.48 -8.03
N LEU A 23 28.25 -6.37 -7.94
CA LEU A 23 27.33 -6.59 -9.04
C LEU A 23 27.25 -5.32 -9.90
N GLN A 24 27.46 -5.47 -11.21
CA GLN A 24 27.27 -4.36 -12.15
C GLN A 24 25.78 -4.09 -12.37
N VAL A 25 25.40 -2.82 -12.26
CA VAL A 25 24.03 -2.34 -12.37
C VAL A 25 23.96 -1.19 -13.38
N GLU A 26 23.01 -1.26 -14.30
CA GLU A 26 22.57 -0.13 -15.10
C GLU A 26 21.16 0.26 -14.68
N ILE A 27 20.97 1.53 -14.36
CA ILE A 27 19.65 2.14 -14.30
C ILE A 27 19.37 2.71 -15.68
N ARG A 28 18.31 2.29 -16.35
CA ARG A 28 17.92 2.79 -17.68
C ARG A 28 16.62 3.58 -17.63
N THR A 29 16.55 4.68 -18.37
CA THR A 29 15.27 5.26 -18.83
C THR A 29 14.88 4.59 -20.16
N ALA A 30 13.72 4.91 -20.73
CA ALA A 30 13.28 4.31 -22.01
C ALA A 30 14.21 4.64 -23.20
N ASP A 31 14.93 5.77 -23.13
CA ASP A 31 15.80 6.31 -24.18
C ASP A 31 17.29 5.96 -24.02
N ARG A 32 17.77 5.64 -22.80
CA ARG A 32 19.22 5.48 -22.53
C ARG A 32 19.53 4.78 -21.20
N VAL A 33 20.81 4.44 -21.02
CA VAL A 33 21.38 4.21 -19.69
C VAL A 33 21.43 5.55 -18.95
N TRP A 34 20.69 5.66 -17.84
CA TRP A 34 20.65 6.85 -16.98
C TRP A 34 21.82 6.88 -15.99
N HIS A 35 22.15 5.73 -15.39
CA HIS A 35 23.23 5.59 -14.43
C HIS A 35 23.86 4.20 -14.54
N ARG A 36 25.19 4.11 -14.39
CA ARG A 36 25.93 2.84 -14.27
C ARG A 36 26.80 2.92 -13.03
N ALA A 37 26.65 1.95 -12.13
CA ALA A 37 27.59 1.76 -11.03
C ALA A 37 27.61 0.30 -10.58
N THR A 38 28.56 -0.02 -9.72
CA THR A 38 28.73 -1.34 -9.12
C THR A 38 28.31 -1.27 -7.65
N THR A 39 27.61 -2.28 -7.15
CA THR A 39 27.19 -2.34 -5.74
C THR A 39 28.38 -2.37 -4.77
N ASN A 40 28.28 -1.59 -3.69
CA ASN A 40 29.36 -1.41 -2.71
C ASN A 40 29.52 -2.63 -1.76
N ALA A 41 30.35 -2.49 -0.73
CA ALA A 41 30.56 -3.49 0.32
C ALA A 41 29.25 -4.03 0.91
N SER A 42 28.31 -3.14 1.18
CA SER A 42 26.99 -3.40 1.77
C SER A 42 25.91 -3.67 0.71
N GLY A 43 26.29 -4.02 -0.52
CA GLY A 43 25.35 -4.28 -1.64
C GLY A 43 24.53 -3.07 -2.08
N VAL A 44 24.84 -1.87 -1.56
CA VAL A 44 24.13 -0.62 -1.85
C VAL A 44 24.73 0.08 -3.06
N LEU A 45 23.87 0.72 -3.83
CA LEU A 45 24.19 1.60 -4.94
C LEU A 45 23.38 2.90 -4.76
N GLU A 46 24.06 4.02 -4.57
CA GLU A 46 23.41 5.32 -4.40
C GLU A 46 23.64 6.21 -5.63
N PHE A 47 22.57 6.84 -6.10
CA PHE A 47 22.61 7.75 -7.24
C PHE A 47 21.51 8.81 -7.12
N THR A 48 21.61 9.89 -7.89
CA THR A 48 20.49 10.85 -8.02
C THR A 48 19.80 10.68 -9.37
N ALA A 49 18.48 10.81 -9.37
CA ALA A 49 17.68 10.99 -10.58
C ALA A 49 16.86 12.26 -10.43
N ALA A 50 16.63 12.98 -11.54
CA ALA A 50 15.63 14.04 -11.49
C ALA A 50 14.24 13.41 -11.32
N GLN A 51 13.46 14.02 -10.45
CA GLN A 51 12.13 13.57 -10.05
C GLN A 51 11.19 13.45 -11.25
N GLY A 52 10.22 12.55 -11.17
CA GLY A 52 9.22 12.35 -12.22
C GLY A 52 9.61 11.36 -13.32
N ARG A 53 10.58 10.46 -13.10
CA ARG A 53 11.14 9.60 -14.15
C ARG A 53 11.09 8.10 -13.88
N ASP A 54 10.69 7.35 -14.90
CA ASP A 54 10.78 5.90 -14.97
C ASP A 54 12.24 5.42 -15.05
N LEU A 55 12.57 4.43 -14.23
CA LEU A 55 13.91 3.85 -14.09
C LEU A 55 13.81 2.31 -14.06
N VAL A 56 14.61 1.64 -14.89
CA VAL A 56 14.66 0.18 -14.99
C VAL A 56 16.03 -0.30 -14.52
N VAL A 57 16.09 -0.96 -13.37
CA VAL A 57 17.27 -1.66 -12.90
C VAL A 57 17.54 -2.85 -13.81
N HIS A 58 18.70 -2.84 -14.45
CA HIS A 58 19.30 -3.98 -15.10
C HIS A 58 20.53 -4.42 -14.32
N VAL A 59 20.77 -5.73 -14.22
CA VAL A 59 21.99 -6.30 -13.62
C VAL A 59 22.75 -7.14 -14.63
N GLU A 60 24.08 -7.18 -14.53
CA GLU A 60 24.90 -8.00 -15.41
C GLU A 60 24.63 -9.50 -15.16
N HIS A 61 24.26 -10.23 -16.21
CA HIS A 61 24.16 -11.67 -16.15
C HIS A 61 25.57 -12.29 -16.17
N TRP A 62 26.03 -12.78 -15.01
CA TRP A 62 27.43 -13.16 -14.76
C TRP A 62 28.11 -14.02 -15.84
N VAL A 63 27.39 -14.96 -16.46
CA VAL A 63 27.87 -15.82 -17.55
C VAL A 63 27.98 -15.08 -18.89
N THR A 64 26.93 -14.35 -19.28
CA THR A 64 26.78 -13.84 -20.66
C THR A 64 27.15 -12.36 -20.80
N LYS A 65 27.48 -11.68 -19.69
CA LYS A 65 27.80 -10.24 -19.61
C LYS A 65 26.72 -9.28 -20.13
N GLN A 66 25.56 -9.81 -20.48
CA GLN A 66 24.38 -9.05 -20.90
C GLN A 66 23.66 -8.47 -19.68
N MET A 67 23.32 -7.19 -19.74
CA MET A 67 22.49 -6.52 -18.76
C MET A 67 21.04 -6.96 -18.91
N LYS A 68 20.47 -7.62 -17.89
CA LYS A 68 19.08 -8.09 -17.88
C LYS A 68 18.23 -7.23 -16.93
N PRO A 69 17.03 -6.76 -17.34
CA PRO A 69 16.14 -6.03 -16.46
C PRO A 69 15.67 -6.93 -15.30
N VAL A 70 15.60 -6.37 -14.10
CA VAL A 70 15.16 -7.08 -12.88
C VAL A 70 14.17 -6.28 -12.03
N ALA A 71 14.07 -4.96 -12.21
CA ALA A 71 13.03 -4.14 -11.58
C ALA A 71 12.75 -2.88 -12.42
N LYS A 72 11.52 -2.38 -12.40
CA LYS A 72 11.14 -1.03 -12.84
C LYS A 72 10.55 -0.28 -11.65
N PHE A 73 10.89 1.00 -11.53
CA PHE A 73 10.47 1.89 -10.45
C PHE A 73 10.52 3.34 -10.94
N PHE A 74 9.93 4.26 -10.18
CA PHE A 74 9.80 5.67 -10.56
C PHE A 74 10.50 6.57 -9.55
N ALA A 75 11.35 7.48 -10.02
CA ALA A 75 12.01 8.50 -9.21
C ALA A 75 10.97 9.49 -8.64
N GLY A 76 10.52 9.24 -7.41
CA GLY A 76 9.53 10.06 -6.72
C GLY A 76 10.04 11.43 -6.26
N LEU A 77 9.14 12.27 -5.75
CA LEU A 77 9.41 13.62 -5.23
C LEU A 77 10.23 13.66 -3.92
N ASP A 78 10.47 12.49 -3.31
CA ASP A 78 11.27 12.29 -2.11
C ASP A 78 12.47 11.40 -2.43
N ASP A 79 13.49 11.43 -1.57
CA ASP A 79 14.53 10.40 -1.50
C ASP A 79 13.94 8.99 -1.30
N MET A 80 14.56 7.99 -1.93
CA MET A 80 14.02 6.63 -2.02
C MET A 80 15.03 5.57 -1.57
N ALA A 81 14.56 4.57 -0.82
CA ALA A 81 15.29 3.35 -0.52
C ALA A 81 14.54 2.14 -1.09
N ILE A 82 15.21 1.30 -1.87
CA ILE A 82 14.62 0.18 -2.61
C ILE A 82 15.49 -1.07 -2.39
N LYS A 83 14.88 -2.18 -1.93
CA LYS A 83 15.57 -3.47 -1.75
C LYS A 83 15.18 -4.43 -2.87
N LEU A 84 16.16 -5.07 -3.50
CA LEU A 84 15.97 -6.10 -4.53
C LEU A 84 16.65 -7.41 -4.10
N VAL A 85 15.94 -8.53 -4.25
CA VAL A 85 16.40 -9.87 -3.83
C VAL A 85 16.68 -10.74 -5.05
N SER A 86 17.91 -11.25 -5.16
CA SER A 86 18.31 -12.24 -6.16
C SER A 86 17.95 -13.66 -5.69
N PRO A 87 17.32 -14.51 -6.52
CA PRO A 87 17.09 -15.92 -6.22
C PRO A 87 18.37 -16.79 -6.27
N LYS A 88 19.57 -16.18 -6.36
CA LYS A 88 20.87 -16.86 -6.45
C LYS A 88 21.79 -16.36 -5.33
N VAL A 89 22.23 -17.28 -4.46
CA VAL A 89 23.24 -17.05 -3.40
C VAL A 89 24.59 -16.66 -4.01
N LYS A 90 25.34 -15.76 -3.36
CA LYS A 90 26.73 -15.46 -3.73
C LYS A 90 27.73 -16.04 -2.70
N THR A 91 28.39 -17.14 -3.04
CA THR A 91 29.45 -17.75 -2.22
C THR A 91 30.83 -17.19 -2.51
N ALA A 92 31.61 -16.84 -1.48
CA ALA A 92 33.05 -16.61 -1.60
C ALA A 92 33.80 -17.94 -1.63
N VAL A 93 34.09 -18.44 -2.84
CA VAL A 93 34.95 -19.62 -3.05
C VAL A 93 36.41 -19.20 -2.95
N ALA A 94 37.21 -19.93 -2.19
CA ALA A 94 38.63 -19.64 -2.01
C ALA A 94 39.49 -20.53 -2.94
N ALA A 95 40.21 -19.87 -3.85
CA ALA A 95 41.09 -20.45 -4.89
C ALA A 95 40.41 -21.30 -5.98
N GLU A 96 41.01 -21.29 -7.17
CA GLU A 96 40.58 -22.06 -8.35
C GLU A 96 41.31 -23.41 -8.42
N PRO A 97 40.86 -24.30 -9.32
CA PRO A 97 41.80 -24.82 -10.31
C PRO A 97 41.40 -24.46 -11.75
N THR A 98 42.38 -23.93 -12.49
CA THR A 98 42.43 -23.84 -13.96
C THR A 98 41.22 -23.25 -14.69
N GLY A 99 41.18 -21.91 -14.80
CA GLY A 99 40.98 -21.30 -16.13
C GLY A 99 39.63 -20.67 -16.45
N ALA A 100 38.78 -20.38 -15.46
CA ALA A 100 37.59 -19.54 -15.66
C ALA A 100 37.20 -18.78 -14.38
N PRO A 101 37.01 -17.45 -14.43
CA PRO A 101 36.89 -16.63 -13.21
C PRO A 101 35.57 -16.86 -12.45
N GLY A 102 35.68 -17.52 -11.29
CA GLY A 102 34.73 -17.43 -10.17
C GLY A 102 33.37 -18.15 -10.34
N PRO A 103 33.23 -19.41 -9.89
CA PRO A 103 32.00 -20.17 -10.05
C PRO A 103 30.89 -19.81 -9.04
N TYR A 104 29.66 -19.57 -9.53
CA TYR A 104 28.45 -19.75 -8.73
C TYR A 104 28.20 -21.26 -8.54
N LEU A 105 28.63 -21.81 -7.40
CA LEU A 105 28.52 -23.24 -7.14
C LEU A 105 27.08 -23.66 -6.78
N ARG A 106 26.65 -24.79 -7.35
CA ARG A 106 25.57 -25.64 -6.82
C ARG A 106 26.21 -26.94 -6.36
N GLY A 107 26.31 -27.18 -5.06
CA GLY A 107 26.54 -28.54 -4.58
C GLY A 107 25.27 -29.36 -4.79
N MET A 108 25.41 -30.66 -5.07
CA MET A 108 24.29 -31.58 -5.21
C MET A 108 24.59 -32.86 -4.41
N TYR A 109 23.62 -33.37 -3.66
CA TYR A 109 23.75 -34.55 -2.79
C TYR A 109 22.66 -35.56 -3.12
N VAL A 110 22.99 -36.85 -3.22
CA VAL A 110 22.03 -37.91 -3.53
C VAL A 110 21.68 -38.68 -2.26
N VAL A 111 20.41 -38.63 -1.86
CA VAL A 111 19.84 -39.28 -0.68
C VAL A 111 20.03 -40.81 -0.72
N ARG A 112 20.39 -41.41 0.41
CA ARG A 112 20.67 -42.83 0.61
C ARG A 112 19.67 -43.49 1.56
N LYS A 113 19.68 -44.83 1.64
CA LYS A 113 18.82 -45.58 2.56
C LYS A 113 19.18 -45.27 4.01
N GLY A 114 18.24 -44.70 4.75
CA GLY A 114 18.42 -44.27 6.15
C GLY A 114 18.80 -42.80 6.32
N ASP A 115 19.04 -42.06 5.23
CA ASP A 115 19.22 -40.61 5.33
C ASP A 115 17.92 -39.92 5.74
N THR A 116 18.08 -38.86 6.53
CA THR A 116 17.01 -37.92 6.89
C THR A 116 17.45 -36.52 6.50
N LEU A 117 16.52 -35.61 6.21
CA LEU A 117 16.89 -34.25 5.82
C LEU A 117 17.63 -33.52 6.93
N SER A 118 17.32 -33.85 8.18
CA SER A 118 18.04 -33.41 9.38
C SER A 118 19.44 -34.00 9.47
N GLY A 119 19.63 -35.28 9.12
CA GLY A 119 20.94 -35.93 9.00
C GLY A 119 21.82 -35.27 7.93
N ILE A 120 21.31 -35.12 6.71
CA ILE A 120 22.05 -34.50 5.58
C ILE A 120 22.37 -33.04 5.90
N ALA A 121 21.40 -32.25 6.39
CA ALA A 121 21.63 -30.87 6.77
C ALA A 121 22.71 -30.74 7.86
N LYS A 122 22.68 -31.58 8.89
CA LYS A 122 23.72 -31.64 9.93
C LYS A 122 25.08 -32.01 9.36
N ALA A 123 25.17 -33.01 8.47
CA ALA A 123 26.40 -33.44 7.83
C ALA A 123 27.00 -32.35 6.91
N HIS A 124 26.16 -31.52 6.29
CA HIS A 124 26.56 -30.39 5.45
C HIS A 124 26.74 -29.07 6.23
N GLY A 125 26.58 -29.07 7.57
CA GLY A 125 26.78 -27.90 8.42
C GLY A 125 25.71 -26.81 8.32
N ILE A 126 24.48 -27.18 7.94
CA ILE A 126 23.39 -26.25 7.58
C ILE A 126 22.09 -26.58 8.34
N GLY A 127 21.19 -25.59 8.43
CA GLY A 127 19.88 -25.78 9.05
C GLY A 127 18.97 -26.70 8.23
N VAL A 128 18.22 -27.59 8.90
CA VAL A 128 17.29 -28.53 8.25
C VAL A 128 16.24 -27.80 7.42
N ASP A 129 15.64 -26.76 8.02
CA ASP A 129 14.67 -25.86 7.40
C ASP A 129 15.24 -25.11 6.21
N TYR A 130 16.53 -24.78 6.24
CA TYR A 130 17.21 -24.12 5.14
C TYR A 130 17.49 -25.07 3.98
N LEU A 131 18.02 -26.28 4.26
CA LEU A 131 18.19 -27.32 3.24
C LEU A 131 16.85 -27.73 2.62
N ALA A 132 15.78 -27.76 3.42
CA ALA A 132 14.41 -27.96 2.94
C ALA A 132 13.98 -26.84 1.98
N LYS A 133 14.11 -25.58 2.40
CA LYS A 133 13.66 -24.39 1.67
C LYS A 133 14.39 -24.20 0.34
N ILE A 134 15.70 -24.42 0.26
CA ILE A 134 16.44 -24.30 -1.02
C ILE A 134 16.14 -25.43 -2.01
N ASN A 135 15.61 -26.57 -1.52
CA ASN A 135 15.25 -27.74 -2.33
C ASN A 135 13.77 -27.91 -2.59
N ASP A 136 12.93 -26.97 -2.13
CA ASP A 136 11.49 -27.04 -2.28
C ASP A 136 10.90 -28.30 -1.58
N ILE A 137 11.58 -28.83 -0.55
CA ILE A 137 11.16 -30.01 0.21
C ILE A 137 10.21 -29.58 1.32
N HIS A 138 8.93 -29.90 1.16
CA HIS A 138 7.89 -29.46 2.09
C HIS A 138 7.71 -30.40 3.30
N ASN A 139 7.99 -31.70 3.14
CA ASN A 139 8.01 -32.68 4.25
C ASN A 139 9.45 -33.12 4.54
N LYS A 140 10.01 -32.63 5.64
CA LYS A 140 11.41 -32.83 6.05
C LYS A 140 11.72 -34.29 6.44
N ASN A 141 10.70 -35.12 6.68
CA ASN A 141 10.84 -36.52 7.04
C ASN A 141 10.64 -37.47 5.85
N ALA A 142 10.10 -36.97 4.73
CA ALA A 142 9.87 -37.76 3.51
C ALA A 142 10.96 -37.46 2.47
N LEU A 143 12.12 -38.09 2.65
CA LEU A 143 13.15 -38.16 1.62
C LEU A 143 13.10 -39.51 0.90
N SER A 144 13.15 -39.46 -0.43
CA SER A 144 13.21 -40.65 -1.27
C SER A 144 14.66 -41.03 -1.54
N ILE A 145 14.98 -42.32 -1.44
CA ILE A 145 16.31 -42.85 -1.78
C ILE A 145 16.57 -42.58 -3.27
N GLY A 146 17.73 -42.02 -3.61
CA GLY A 146 18.07 -41.56 -4.96
C GLY A 146 17.66 -40.10 -5.28
N GLN A 147 16.93 -39.42 -4.40
CA GLN A 147 16.54 -38.01 -4.59
C GLN A 147 17.78 -37.10 -4.55
N VAL A 148 17.88 -36.14 -5.49
CA VAL A 148 19.03 -35.23 -5.59
C VAL A 148 18.71 -33.87 -4.99
N LEU A 149 19.50 -33.43 -4.00
CA LEU A 149 19.32 -32.20 -3.24
C LEU A 149 20.43 -31.20 -3.52
N LYS A 150 20.05 -29.98 -3.94
CA LYS A 150 20.89 -28.78 -3.95
C LYS A 150 21.41 -28.52 -2.53
N VAL A 151 22.70 -28.75 -2.30
CA VAL A 151 23.39 -28.44 -1.04
C VAL A 151 24.37 -27.29 -1.27
N PRO A 152 24.59 -26.39 -0.29
CA PRO A 152 25.80 -25.58 -0.29
C PRO A 152 27.03 -26.49 -0.30
N PRO A 153 28.10 -26.14 -1.05
CA PRO A 153 29.33 -26.92 -1.05
C PRO A 153 29.96 -26.92 0.34
N VAL A 154 30.34 -28.10 0.83
CA VAL A 154 30.84 -28.29 2.21
C VAL A 154 32.29 -27.82 2.30
N LYS A 155 32.60 -26.94 3.27
CA LYS A 155 33.97 -26.77 3.74
C LYS A 155 34.28 -27.88 4.73
N ASN A 156 35.16 -28.80 4.35
CA ASN A 156 35.65 -29.84 5.25
C ASN A 156 36.29 -29.21 6.50
N ARG A 157 35.91 -29.70 7.69
CA ARG A 157 36.65 -29.55 8.95
C ARG A 157 36.79 -30.92 9.58
N SER A 158 38.00 -31.25 10.01
CA SER A 158 38.40 -32.56 10.51
C SER A 158 38.12 -32.75 12.00
N THR A 159 37.76 -34.00 12.36
CA THR A 159 38.06 -34.73 13.63
C THR A 159 38.30 -33.89 14.90
N GLN A 160 37.32 -33.82 15.82
CA GLN A 160 37.20 -34.66 17.05
C GLN A 160 37.93 -34.08 18.29
N PRO A 161 37.59 -34.50 19.53
CA PRO A 161 36.41 -35.26 19.99
C PRO A 161 35.59 -34.50 21.08
N GLN A 162 34.46 -35.08 21.49
CA GLN A 162 33.73 -34.71 22.72
C GLN A 162 34.14 -35.63 23.89
N PRO A 163 34.32 -35.08 25.10
CA PRO A 163 33.35 -35.32 26.20
C PRO A 163 32.22 -34.28 26.35
N HIS A 164 31.70 -34.06 27.57
CA HIS A 164 30.30 -33.65 27.80
C HIS A 164 30.08 -32.71 29.00
N ALA A 165 28.96 -31.97 29.14
CA ALA A 165 27.98 -31.48 28.13
C ALA A 165 26.89 -30.58 28.76
N LYS A 166 26.22 -29.80 27.88
CA LYS A 166 24.84 -29.24 27.99
C LYS A 166 24.54 -28.09 29.01
N PRO A 167 23.57 -27.19 28.71
CA PRO A 167 23.36 -26.55 27.39
C PRO A 167 22.84 -25.07 27.38
N VAL A 168 22.91 -24.45 26.19
CA VAL A 168 22.20 -23.23 25.69
C VAL A 168 22.68 -21.86 26.21
N GLY A 169 22.98 -20.85 25.37
CA GLY A 169 23.00 -20.77 23.90
C GLY A 169 23.42 -19.37 23.39
N THR A 170 23.94 -19.24 22.16
CA THR A 170 24.79 -18.10 21.71
C THR A 170 24.33 -17.30 20.46
N PRO A 171 24.90 -16.08 20.21
CA PRO A 171 24.72 -15.25 18.99
C PRO A 171 25.99 -15.23 18.04
N PRO A 172 26.50 -14.12 17.41
CA PRO A 172 26.26 -13.70 16.00
C PRO A 172 27.50 -13.30 15.09
N HIS A 173 27.25 -12.87 13.82
CA HIS A 173 28.08 -11.95 12.91
C HIS A 173 29.40 -12.44 12.21
N SER A 174 30.04 -11.81 11.17
CA SER A 174 29.67 -10.91 10.00
C SER A 174 30.88 -10.59 9.02
N ALA A 175 30.63 -9.95 7.84
CA ALA A 175 31.45 -8.92 7.09
C ALA A 175 32.42 -9.21 5.87
N THR A 176 32.51 -8.20 4.94
CA THR A 176 33.61 -7.68 4.00
C THR A 176 34.46 -8.61 3.09
N ASP A 177 35.20 -8.20 2.01
CA ASP A 177 35.16 -7.15 0.93
C ASP A 177 35.94 -7.70 -0.34
N VAL A 178 36.46 -7.10 -1.46
CA VAL A 178 36.67 -5.80 -2.21
C VAL A 178 36.70 -6.17 -3.75
N LYS A 179 36.81 -5.44 -4.91
CA LYS A 179 36.83 -4.07 -5.55
C LYS A 179 36.33 -4.31 -7.05
N ASN A 180 36.55 -3.66 -8.23
CA ASN A 180 36.95 -2.35 -8.87
C ASN A 180 36.50 -2.40 -10.39
N ALA A 181 36.20 -1.31 -11.13
CA ALA A 181 35.88 -1.37 -12.61
C ALA A 181 35.95 -0.02 -13.43
N PRO A 182 36.30 -0.01 -14.75
CA PRO A 182 36.26 1.22 -15.62
C PRO A 182 35.82 1.10 -17.13
N ARG A 183 35.46 2.24 -17.78
CA ARG A 183 35.49 2.58 -19.26
C ARG A 183 34.57 1.81 -20.26
N THR A 184 34.41 2.13 -21.58
CA THR A 184 33.99 3.37 -22.34
C THR A 184 33.52 3.04 -23.80
N ALA A 185 32.83 3.96 -24.51
CA ALA A 185 32.53 4.01 -25.98
C ALA A 185 31.53 2.94 -26.54
N ASN A 186 30.92 2.95 -27.75
CA ASN A 186 30.50 3.93 -28.82
C ASN A 186 29.39 3.22 -29.69
N GLY A 187 28.71 3.71 -30.76
CA GLY A 187 28.66 4.95 -31.59
C GLY A 187 28.55 4.58 -33.11
N LYS A 188 27.91 5.29 -34.07
CA LYS A 188 27.02 6.50 -34.09
C LYS A 188 26.45 6.77 -35.53
N ALA A 189 25.14 6.55 -35.82
CA ALA A 189 24.43 7.05 -37.03
C ALA A 189 22.88 7.10 -36.85
N VAL A 190 22.20 8.13 -37.39
CA VAL A 190 20.73 8.42 -37.27
C VAL A 190 20.28 9.26 -38.48
N PRO A 191 19.02 9.15 -38.94
CA PRO A 191 18.20 10.35 -39.14
C PRO A 191 16.82 10.25 -38.47
N ALA A 192 16.24 11.38 -38.08
CA ALA A 192 14.93 11.48 -37.45
C ALA A 192 14.26 12.83 -37.74
N GLN A 193 12.93 12.82 -37.87
CA GLN A 193 12.04 13.98 -37.76
C GLN A 193 10.81 13.47 -36.95
N ASN A 194 10.44 14.05 -35.81
CA ASN A 194 9.76 15.34 -35.60
C ASN A 194 8.32 15.32 -36.16
N GLU A 195 7.31 15.90 -35.49
CA GLU A 195 7.35 17.22 -34.84
C GLU A 195 6.95 17.26 -33.35
N ASN A 196 7.57 18.18 -32.62
CA ASN A 196 6.91 18.96 -31.57
C ASN A 196 6.64 20.36 -32.16
N ASN A 197 5.53 21.01 -31.81
CA ASN A 197 5.35 22.44 -32.08
C ASN A 197 5.29 23.24 -30.77
N ALA A 198 5.78 24.48 -30.80
CA ALA A 198 6.17 25.23 -29.61
C ALA A 198 5.00 25.98 -28.96
N ASN A 199 4.59 25.56 -27.76
CA ASN A 199 3.92 26.46 -26.79
C ASN A 199 3.89 25.95 -25.33
N GLY A 200 4.96 25.27 -24.88
CA GLY A 200 5.25 25.04 -23.45
C GLY A 200 4.26 24.16 -22.66
N LYS A 201 3.24 23.57 -23.29
CA LYS A 201 2.35 22.60 -22.63
C LYS A 201 3.06 21.26 -22.44
N PRO A 202 2.78 20.51 -21.35
CA PRO A 202 3.23 19.14 -21.23
C PRO A 202 2.64 18.31 -22.39
N VAL A 203 3.42 17.36 -22.91
CA VAL A 203 2.90 16.36 -23.86
C VAL A 203 1.81 15.57 -23.13
N ALA A 204 0.56 15.78 -23.53
CA ALA A 204 -0.55 14.98 -23.02
C ALA A 204 -0.33 13.52 -23.41
N ARG A 205 -0.66 12.60 -22.51
CA ARG A 205 -0.70 11.16 -22.82
C ARG A 205 -1.57 10.95 -24.05
N LEU A 206 -1.11 10.14 -25.00
CA LEU A 206 -1.86 9.86 -26.23
C LEU A 206 -3.27 9.36 -25.87
N PRO A 207 -4.35 9.93 -26.47
CA PRO A 207 -5.71 9.51 -26.17
C PRO A 207 -5.90 8.01 -26.43
N GLY A 208 -6.10 7.23 -25.35
CA GLY A 208 -6.33 5.79 -25.41
C GLY A 208 -5.29 4.93 -24.68
N GLU A 209 -4.11 5.44 -24.31
CA GLU A 209 -3.13 4.61 -23.58
C GLU A 209 -3.53 4.44 -22.10
N GLN A 210 -3.97 3.23 -21.73
CA GLN A 210 -4.39 2.89 -20.37
C GLN A 210 -3.21 2.39 -19.52
N SER A 211 -3.15 2.87 -18.26
CA SER A 211 -2.12 2.43 -17.29
C SER A 211 -2.20 0.93 -17.02
N ALA A 212 -1.06 0.23 -17.03
CA ALA A 212 -1.01 -1.22 -16.85
C ALA A 212 -1.58 -1.69 -15.49
N VAL A 213 -1.39 -0.90 -14.44
CA VAL A 213 -1.87 -1.13 -13.07
C VAL A 213 -2.42 0.18 -12.47
N ILE A 214 -3.51 0.10 -11.69
CA ILE A 214 -4.00 1.19 -10.80
C ILE A 214 -3.98 0.74 -9.34
N PHE A 215 -4.14 1.68 -8.39
CA PHE A 215 -4.27 1.34 -6.98
C PHE A 215 -5.64 0.66 -6.71
N PRO A 216 -5.73 -0.32 -5.79
CA PRO A 216 -6.99 -1.01 -5.52
C PRO A 216 -8.01 -0.18 -4.72
N LEU A 217 -7.64 1.01 -4.24
CA LEU A 217 -8.53 1.97 -3.57
C LEU A 217 -8.57 3.27 -4.38
N LYS A 218 -9.73 3.93 -4.46
CA LYS A 218 -9.87 5.28 -5.06
C LYS A 218 -9.55 6.42 -4.08
N VAL A 219 -9.32 6.10 -2.80
CA VAL A 219 -8.83 7.02 -1.77
C VAL A 219 -7.47 6.53 -1.27
N LYS A 220 -6.63 7.46 -0.82
CA LYS A 220 -5.33 7.10 -0.23
C LYS A 220 -5.56 6.36 1.09
N PRO A 221 -4.76 5.32 1.41
CA PRO A 221 -4.95 4.54 2.63
C PRO A 221 -4.45 5.33 3.85
N LEU A 222 -5.10 5.15 4.99
CA LEU A 222 -4.86 5.88 6.25
C LEU A 222 -3.44 5.64 6.82
N ASN A 223 -2.73 4.62 6.34
CA ASN A 223 -1.31 4.34 6.62
C ASN A 223 -0.37 4.73 5.45
N GLU A 224 -0.71 5.74 4.65
CA GLU A 224 0.26 6.42 3.78
C GLU A 224 1.27 7.28 4.56
N LYS A 225 2.27 7.86 3.88
CA LYS A 225 3.19 8.84 4.46
C LYS A 225 2.42 10.14 4.76
N GLY A 226 2.34 10.51 6.04
CA GLY A 226 1.53 11.65 6.51
C GLY A 226 0.11 11.29 6.95
N GLY A 227 -0.38 10.09 6.64
CA GLY A 227 -1.67 9.60 7.12
C GLY A 227 -1.69 9.32 8.63
N SER A 228 -2.89 9.15 9.18
CA SER A 228 -3.15 8.96 10.61
C SER A 228 -2.46 7.74 11.23
N PHE A 229 -2.08 6.75 10.42
CA PHE A 229 -1.35 5.55 10.82
C PHE A 229 -0.04 5.39 10.01
N SER A 230 0.61 6.51 9.68
CA SER A 230 1.90 6.56 8.99
C SER A 230 3.03 5.84 9.74
N ASN A 231 2.91 5.66 11.06
CA ASN A 231 3.74 4.78 11.89
C ASN A 231 3.69 3.28 11.50
N ARG A 232 2.66 2.86 10.74
CA ARG A 232 2.39 1.48 10.31
C ARG A 232 2.35 1.40 8.78
N SER A 233 3.20 2.18 8.10
CA SER A 233 2.98 2.51 6.69
C SER A 233 3.03 1.30 5.75
N TRP A 234 2.03 1.20 4.87
CA TRP A 234 1.91 0.10 3.90
C TRP A 234 3.10 0.04 2.92
N SER A 235 3.76 1.16 2.64
CA SER A 235 4.86 1.25 1.68
C SER A 235 6.24 1.01 2.30
N GLN A 236 6.33 0.85 3.62
CA GLN A 236 7.59 0.70 4.33
C GLN A 236 8.17 -0.71 4.19
N ILE A 237 9.51 -0.80 4.21
CA ILE A 237 10.26 -2.06 4.20
C ILE A 237 10.77 -2.31 5.63
N SER A 238 9.95 -2.95 6.48
CA SER A 238 10.35 -3.27 7.87
C SER A 238 9.58 -4.48 8.43
N PRO A 239 10.22 -5.64 8.66
CA PRO A 239 9.55 -6.84 9.21
C PRO A 239 9.10 -6.70 10.68
N ALA A 240 9.42 -5.57 11.33
CA ALA A 240 8.87 -5.20 12.63
C ALA A 240 7.42 -4.65 12.53
N ILE A 241 6.98 -4.23 11.34
CA ILE A 241 5.67 -3.60 11.15
C ILE A 241 4.66 -4.62 10.62
N ALA A 242 3.65 -4.91 11.43
CA ALA A 242 2.68 -5.98 11.18
C ALA A 242 1.82 -5.82 9.92
N THR A 243 1.72 -4.62 9.35
CA THR A 243 1.00 -4.30 8.09
C THR A 243 1.82 -4.57 6.83
N THR A 244 3.13 -4.74 6.95
CA THR A 244 4.04 -4.93 5.80
C THR A 244 4.23 -6.41 5.47
N PHE A 245 4.61 -6.73 4.24
CA PHE A 245 4.96 -8.10 3.86
C PHE A 245 6.16 -8.59 4.68
N GLY A 246 6.09 -9.81 5.21
CA GLY A 246 7.11 -10.34 6.12
C GLY A 246 7.00 -9.83 7.57
N GLY A 247 6.03 -8.96 7.89
CA GLY A 247 5.75 -8.50 9.24
C GLY A 247 5.49 -9.64 10.23
N GLY A 248 6.20 -9.69 11.34
CA GLY A 248 6.07 -10.80 12.31
C GLY A 248 4.78 -10.75 13.12
N ARG A 249 3.90 -11.75 12.98
CA ARG A 249 2.69 -11.95 13.81
C ARG A 249 2.87 -13.14 14.76
N ARG A 250 2.52 -12.99 16.04
CA ARG A 250 2.32 -14.14 16.95
C ARG A 250 1.00 -14.81 16.57
N THR A 251 0.95 -16.14 16.60
CA THR A 251 -0.30 -16.91 16.45
C THR A 251 -0.84 -17.36 17.81
N PRO A 252 -2.15 -17.69 17.93
CA PRO A 252 -2.77 -18.01 19.24
C PRO A 252 -2.19 -19.25 19.93
N ASP A 253 -1.56 -20.12 19.14
CA ASP A 253 -0.81 -21.31 19.54
C ASP A 253 0.61 -21.00 20.10
N GLY A 254 0.95 -19.71 20.28
CA GLY A 254 2.29 -19.26 20.69
C GLY A 254 3.33 -19.24 19.56
N GLY A 255 2.97 -19.71 18.36
CA GLY A 255 3.83 -19.72 17.18
C GLY A 255 4.08 -18.32 16.59
N ARG A 256 4.87 -18.29 15.51
CA ARG A 256 5.17 -17.09 14.73
C ARG A 256 4.84 -17.33 13.26
N ARG A 257 3.99 -16.47 12.69
CA ARG A 257 3.65 -16.44 11.25
C ARG A 257 4.13 -15.11 10.67
N LEU A 258 4.65 -15.13 9.45
CA LEU A 258 4.94 -13.92 8.71
C LEU A 258 3.66 -13.39 8.03
N HIS A 259 3.60 -12.08 7.84
CA HIS A 259 2.47 -11.42 7.22
C HIS A 259 2.52 -11.57 5.70
N ALA A 260 1.46 -12.16 5.13
CA ALA A 260 1.42 -12.67 3.76
C ALA A 260 1.06 -11.64 2.68
N GLY A 261 0.80 -10.39 3.05
CA GLY A 261 0.37 -9.35 2.15
C GLY A 261 0.80 -7.97 2.63
N ARG A 262 0.13 -6.94 2.13
CA ARG A 262 0.22 -5.59 2.69
C ARG A 262 -1.17 -5.10 3.06
N ASP A 263 -1.28 -4.56 4.26
CA ASP A 263 -2.53 -4.06 4.81
C ASP A 263 -2.66 -2.58 4.46
N LEU A 264 -3.60 -2.27 3.58
CA LEU A 264 -3.99 -0.91 3.26
C LEU A 264 -5.08 -0.48 4.24
N TYR A 265 -4.71 0.29 5.26
CA TYR A 265 -5.68 0.79 6.25
C TYR A 265 -6.65 1.75 5.58
N ALA A 266 -7.94 1.57 5.85
CA ALA A 266 -9.03 2.27 5.20
C ALA A 266 -10.15 2.55 6.22
N ARG A 267 -11.24 3.16 5.76
CA ARG A 267 -12.47 3.25 6.56
C ARG A 267 -13.24 1.95 6.44
N ASP A 268 -14.11 1.68 7.41
CA ASP A 268 -15.16 0.67 7.25
C ASP A 268 -15.90 0.90 5.92
N LEU A 269 -16.09 -0.16 5.12
CA LEU A 269 -16.84 -0.12 3.87
C LEU A 269 -16.25 0.77 2.74
N THR A 270 -14.94 0.99 2.71
CA THR A 270 -14.23 1.69 1.59
C THR A 270 -14.23 0.82 0.34
N ASP A 271 -14.55 1.38 -0.83
CA ASP A 271 -14.56 0.63 -2.11
C ASP A 271 -13.20 0.03 -2.50
N VAL A 272 -13.23 -1.21 -3.01
CA VAL A 272 -12.08 -1.96 -3.51
C VAL A 272 -12.26 -2.30 -5.00
N TYR A 273 -11.22 -2.02 -5.80
CA TYR A 273 -11.24 -2.04 -7.25
C TYR A 273 -10.18 -2.98 -7.85
N ALA A 274 -10.49 -3.53 -9.03
CA ALA A 274 -9.57 -4.36 -9.80
C ALA A 274 -8.36 -3.55 -10.32
N VAL A 275 -7.14 -3.93 -9.92
CA VAL A 275 -5.90 -3.19 -10.27
C VAL A 275 -5.54 -3.24 -11.76
N ALA A 276 -6.02 -4.24 -12.48
CA ALA A 276 -5.79 -4.50 -13.89
C ALA A 276 -6.96 -5.32 -14.46
N PRO A 277 -7.08 -5.53 -15.79
CA PRO A 277 -7.98 -6.53 -16.33
C PRO A 277 -7.67 -7.93 -15.78
N GLY A 278 -8.64 -8.83 -15.74
CA GLY A 278 -8.42 -10.18 -15.21
C GLY A 278 -9.66 -11.06 -15.13
N LYS A 279 -9.52 -12.27 -14.59
CA LYS A 279 -10.63 -13.22 -14.37
C LYS A 279 -10.73 -13.63 -12.91
N VAL A 280 -11.94 -13.58 -12.35
CA VAL A 280 -12.21 -13.97 -10.96
C VAL A 280 -12.10 -15.48 -10.83
N LEU A 281 -11.12 -15.93 -10.04
CA LEU A 281 -10.85 -17.34 -9.82
C LEU A 281 -11.60 -17.90 -8.61
N ARG A 282 -11.90 -17.08 -7.60
CA ARG A 282 -12.57 -17.51 -6.35
C ARG A 282 -13.14 -16.33 -5.57
N VAL A 283 -14.36 -16.51 -5.06
CA VAL A 283 -14.93 -15.75 -3.93
C VAL A 283 -15.14 -16.76 -2.80
N ALA A 284 -14.79 -16.40 -1.55
CA ALA A 284 -14.91 -17.30 -0.40
C ALA A 284 -14.67 -16.57 0.94
N PRO A 285 -15.17 -17.12 2.06
CA PRO A 285 -14.86 -16.66 3.40
C PRO A 285 -13.37 -16.57 3.72
N PHE A 286 -13.02 -15.59 4.54
CA PHE A 286 -11.65 -15.24 4.92
C PHE A 286 -11.54 -15.00 6.44
N TYR A 287 -10.81 -13.98 6.86
CA TYR A 287 -10.41 -13.77 8.26
C TYR A 287 -11.48 -12.98 9.04
N MET A 288 -11.77 -13.36 10.28
CA MET A 288 -12.58 -12.55 11.22
C MET A 288 -13.94 -12.07 10.64
N LYS A 289 -14.71 -12.99 10.04
CA LYS A 289 -16.02 -12.74 9.40
C LYS A 289 -16.01 -11.79 8.18
N THR A 290 -14.87 -11.66 7.52
CA THR A 290 -14.74 -11.04 6.19
C THR A 290 -14.56 -12.12 5.11
N ASP A 291 -14.74 -11.74 3.85
CA ASP A 291 -14.52 -12.58 2.67
C ASP A 291 -13.25 -12.17 1.90
N GLN A 292 -12.93 -12.93 0.85
CA GLN A 292 -11.91 -12.57 -0.12
C GLN A 292 -12.39 -12.78 -1.56
N VAL A 293 -11.76 -12.07 -2.48
CA VAL A 293 -11.83 -12.33 -3.93
C VAL A 293 -10.41 -12.54 -4.45
N SER A 294 -10.18 -13.63 -5.20
CA SER A 294 -8.91 -13.92 -5.89
C SER A 294 -9.09 -13.81 -7.40
N VAL A 295 -8.18 -13.10 -8.08
CA VAL A 295 -8.28 -12.74 -9.50
C VAL A 295 -6.95 -13.02 -10.21
N ARG A 296 -6.98 -13.74 -11.35
CA ARG A 296 -5.87 -13.80 -12.31
C ARG A 296 -5.89 -12.50 -13.11
N HIS A 297 -4.91 -11.65 -12.92
CA HIS A 297 -4.76 -10.42 -13.70
C HIS A 297 -3.88 -10.63 -14.93
N LYS A 298 -4.20 -9.88 -15.98
CA LYS A 298 -3.37 -9.69 -17.17
C LYS A 298 -3.33 -8.21 -17.53
N THR A 299 -2.15 -7.61 -17.45
CA THR A 299 -1.95 -6.18 -17.71
C THR A 299 -1.80 -5.90 -19.21
N SER A 300 -1.96 -4.63 -19.61
CA SER A 300 -1.73 -4.18 -20.99
C SER A 300 -0.28 -4.34 -21.45
N ASP A 301 0.69 -4.35 -20.52
CA ASP A 301 2.11 -4.63 -20.79
C ASP A 301 2.48 -6.13 -20.67
N GLY A 302 1.49 -7.03 -20.63
CA GLY A 302 1.68 -8.47 -20.77
C GLY A 302 2.12 -9.23 -19.51
N ARG A 303 2.14 -8.60 -18.34
CA ARG A 303 2.36 -9.29 -17.06
C ARG A 303 1.12 -10.07 -16.67
N GLU A 304 1.31 -11.28 -16.14
CA GLU A 304 0.26 -12.08 -15.52
C GLU A 304 0.64 -12.46 -14.09
N PHE A 305 -0.33 -12.37 -13.18
CA PHE A 305 -0.16 -12.64 -11.74
C PHE A 305 -1.53 -12.90 -11.11
N ILE A 306 -1.57 -13.43 -9.88
CA ILE A 306 -2.80 -13.51 -9.09
C ILE A 306 -2.74 -12.48 -7.95
N VAL A 307 -3.82 -11.73 -7.78
CA VAL A 307 -4.06 -10.92 -6.56
C VAL A 307 -5.14 -11.61 -5.73
N ARG A 308 -4.94 -11.68 -4.41
CA ARG A 308 -6.05 -11.84 -3.46
C ARG A 308 -6.36 -10.48 -2.82
N TYR A 309 -7.60 -10.05 -3.03
CA TYR A 309 -8.25 -8.97 -2.31
C TYR A 309 -8.91 -9.59 -1.07
N GLY A 310 -8.19 -9.64 0.05
CA GLY A 310 -8.67 -10.19 1.31
C GLY A 310 -9.22 -9.12 2.24
N GLU A 311 -10.01 -9.55 3.22
CA GLU A 311 -10.66 -8.67 4.21
C GLU A 311 -11.70 -7.74 3.56
N LEU A 312 -12.54 -8.32 2.72
CA LEU A 312 -13.69 -7.66 2.10
C LEU A 312 -14.97 -7.89 2.91
N ASP A 313 -15.88 -6.92 2.88
CA ASP A 313 -17.22 -7.06 3.43
C ASP A 313 -18.05 -8.05 2.58
N PRO A 314 -18.58 -9.16 3.13
CA PRO A 314 -19.21 -10.21 2.31
C PRO A 314 -20.44 -9.74 1.53
N GLU A 315 -21.26 -8.86 2.13
CA GLU A 315 -22.50 -8.34 1.52
C GLU A 315 -22.20 -7.32 0.41
N SER A 316 -21.01 -6.69 0.44
CA SER A 316 -20.58 -5.71 -0.55
C SER A 316 -20.15 -6.30 -1.90
N ILE A 317 -19.75 -7.57 -1.97
CA ILE A 317 -19.04 -8.16 -3.12
C ILE A 317 -19.95 -8.21 -4.36
N ARG A 318 -19.45 -7.70 -5.49
CA ARG A 318 -20.21 -7.54 -6.75
C ARG A 318 -19.81 -8.47 -7.87
N VAL A 319 -18.93 -9.43 -7.60
CA VAL A 319 -18.32 -10.34 -8.59
C VAL A 319 -18.35 -11.78 -8.09
N LYS A 320 -18.32 -12.76 -8.99
CA LYS A 320 -18.36 -14.21 -8.70
C LYS A 320 -17.27 -14.97 -9.47
N LYS A 321 -16.98 -16.21 -9.06
CA LYS A 321 -16.03 -17.09 -9.77
C LYS A 321 -16.45 -17.27 -11.24
N GLY A 322 -15.53 -17.00 -12.16
CA GLY A 322 -15.73 -17.06 -13.61
C GLY A 322 -15.86 -15.69 -14.28
N ASP A 323 -16.25 -14.63 -13.56
CA ASP A 323 -16.41 -13.29 -14.13
C ASP A 323 -15.09 -12.74 -14.69
N ASP A 324 -15.15 -12.04 -15.83
CA ASP A 324 -14.06 -11.23 -16.35
C ASP A 324 -14.20 -9.79 -15.84
N LEU A 325 -13.09 -9.19 -15.40
CA LEU A 325 -13.01 -7.86 -14.81
C LEU A 325 -12.26 -6.89 -15.71
N MET A 326 -12.78 -5.67 -15.81
CA MET A 326 -12.05 -4.51 -16.31
C MET A 326 -11.20 -3.89 -15.20
N GLN A 327 -10.10 -3.23 -15.55
CA GLN A 327 -9.38 -2.38 -14.60
C GLN A 327 -10.30 -1.26 -14.08
N GLY A 328 -10.28 -1.00 -12.77
CA GLY A 328 -11.16 0.00 -12.15
C GLY A 328 -12.61 -0.46 -11.96
N GLN A 329 -12.93 -1.72 -12.25
CA GLN A 329 -14.20 -2.34 -11.88
C GLN A 329 -14.26 -2.57 -10.37
N LEU A 330 -15.41 -2.28 -9.76
CA LEU A 330 -15.67 -2.49 -8.34
C LEU A 330 -15.75 -4.00 -8.03
N ILE A 331 -14.94 -4.47 -7.10
CA ILE A 331 -14.95 -5.86 -6.61
C ILE A 331 -15.87 -5.98 -5.39
N GLY A 332 -15.79 -5.02 -4.48
CA GLY A 332 -16.52 -4.99 -3.20
C GLY A 332 -16.04 -3.82 -2.35
N LYS A 333 -16.13 -3.94 -1.02
CA LYS A 333 -15.70 -2.94 -0.04
C LYS A 333 -14.85 -3.57 1.06
N THR A 334 -14.06 -2.77 1.79
CA THR A 334 -13.27 -3.24 2.95
C THR A 334 -14.16 -3.69 4.10
N GLY A 335 -13.88 -4.88 4.60
CA GLY A 335 -14.65 -5.55 5.65
C GLY A 335 -14.26 -5.15 7.05
N ILE A 336 -15.25 -5.14 7.94
CA ILE A 336 -15.06 -4.88 9.36
C ILE A 336 -14.63 -6.20 10.03
N LEU A 337 -13.39 -6.28 10.50
CA LEU A 337 -12.91 -7.47 11.21
C LEU A 337 -13.67 -7.66 12.54
N ARG A 338 -14.29 -8.83 12.70
CA ARG A 338 -15.10 -9.17 13.88
C ARG A 338 -14.61 -10.46 14.56
N ARG A 339 -14.58 -10.41 15.89
CA ARG A 339 -14.37 -11.59 16.76
C ARG A 339 -15.52 -12.59 16.59
N SER A 340 -15.34 -13.81 17.11
CA SER A 340 -16.36 -14.86 17.10
C SER A 340 -17.69 -14.40 17.72
N ASN A 341 -17.63 -13.70 18.86
CA ASN A 341 -18.76 -13.05 19.54
C ASN A 341 -19.38 -11.85 18.77
N GLY A 342 -18.80 -11.41 17.65
CA GLY A 342 -19.32 -10.33 16.80
C GLY A 342 -18.75 -8.93 17.05
N GLU A 343 -17.99 -8.73 18.13
CA GLU A 343 -17.31 -7.47 18.45
C GLU A 343 -16.33 -7.05 17.35
N LYS A 344 -16.25 -5.75 17.05
CA LYS A 344 -15.25 -5.19 16.14
C LYS A 344 -13.84 -5.34 16.73
N LEU A 345 -12.85 -5.63 15.88
CA LEU A 345 -11.46 -5.73 16.28
C LEU A 345 -10.75 -4.37 16.22
N ILE A 346 -10.24 -3.91 17.36
CA ILE A 346 -9.30 -2.78 17.43
C ILE A 346 -7.94 -3.26 16.90
N ILE A 347 -7.51 -2.74 15.74
CA ILE A 347 -6.26 -3.17 15.06
C ILE A 347 -5.13 -2.13 15.08
N ALA A 348 -5.44 -0.85 15.27
CA ALA A 348 -4.47 0.23 15.16
C ALA A 348 -4.70 1.29 16.24
N ASP A 349 -3.72 1.44 17.13
CA ASP A 349 -3.56 2.57 18.06
C ASP A 349 -4.85 2.97 18.80
N GLY A 350 -5.53 1.96 19.36
CA GLY A 350 -6.77 2.10 20.14
C GLY A 350 -8.06 2.24 19.32
N LYS A 351 -7.98 2.29 17.98
CA LYS A 351 -9.12 2.57 17.09
C LYS A 351 -9.56 1.33 16.29
N ASN A 352 -10.86 1.25 16.02
CA ASN A 352 -11.39 0.40 14.95
C ASN A 352 -10.99 0.99 13.59
N VAL A 353 -10.42 0.14 12.72
CA VAL A 353 -9.98 0.48 11.37
C VAL A 353 -10.27 -0.76 10.52
N SER A 354 -10.82 -0.59 9.33
CA SER A 354 -10.94 -1.67 8.35
C SER A 354 -9.76 -1.61 7.38
N MET A 355 -9.45 -2.70 6.68
CA MET A 355 -8.33 -2.71 5.74
C MET A 355 -8.56 -3.62 4.55
N LEU A 356 -7.86 -3.35 3.46
CA LEU A 356 -7.70 -4.31 2.37
C LEU A 356 -6.41 -5.09 2.63
N HIS A 357 -6.54 -6.39 2.91
CA HIS A 357 -5.40 -7.30 3.01
C HIS A 357 -5.02 -7.80 1.61
N PHE A 358 -4.04 -7.15 1.00
CA PHE A 358 -3.66 -7.38 -0.39
C PHE A 358 -2.50 -8.39 -0.47
N GLU A 359 -2.72 -9.55 -1.11
CA GLU A 359 -1.67 -10.56 -1.35
C GLU A 359 -1.39 -10.68 -2.87
N LEU A 360 -0.13 -10.94 -3.24
CA LEU A 360 0.32 -11.06 -4.63
C LEU A 360 1.04 -12.38 -4.86
N TYR A 361 0.73 -13.07 -5.95
CA TYR A 361 1.34 -14.34 -6.35
C TYR A 361 1.85 -14.24 -7.78
N SER A 362 3.09 -14.67 -7.99
CA SER A 362 3.79 -14.56 -9.29
C SER A 362 3.25 -15.48 -10.40
N GLY A 363 2.37 -16.44 -10.07
CA GLY A 363 1.83 -17.40 -11.03
C GLY A 363 2.73 -18.62 -11.27
N ALA A 364 3.92 -18.68 -10.65
CA ALA A 364 4.85 -19.80 -10.80
C ALA A 364 4.29 -21.14 -10.26
N ALA A 365 3.26 -21.10 -9.40
CA ALA A 365 2.50 -22.28 -8.97
C ALA A 365 1.14 -22.43 -9.70
N GLY A 366 1.03 -21.86 -10.91
CA GLY A 366 -0.17 -21.89 -11.76
C GLY A 366 -1.07 -20.66 -11.61
N LEU A 367 -1.60 -20.17 -12.74
CA LEU A 367 -2.41 -18.94 -12.80
C LEU A 367 -3.92 -19.15 -12.61
N ASP A 368 -4.44 -20.38 -12.76
CA ASP A 368 -5.89 -20.64 -12.76
C ASP A 368 -6.41 -21.31 -11.47
N ASN A 369 -5.52 -21.72 -10.56
CA ASN A 369 -5.88 -22.40 -9.31
C ASN A 369 -5.86 -21.46 -8.11
N ALA A 370 -7.01 -20.86 -7.80
CA ALA A 370 -7.22 -20.06 -6.58
C ALA A 370 -7.70 -20.85 -5.36
N ASP A 371 -8.07 -22.12 -5.54
CA ASP A 371 -8.50 -22.95 -4.43
C ASP A 371 -7.31 -23.31 -3.50
N ASN A 372 -6.09 -23.39 -4.07
CA ASN A 372 -4.82 -23.70 -3.39
C ASN A 372 -3.96 -22.48 -2.99
N LEU A 373 -4.49 -21.25 -2.92
CA LEU A 373 -3.69 -20.06 -2.53
C LEU A 373 -3.30 -20.04 -1.04
N SER A 374 -4.07 -20.70 -0.18
CA SER A 374 -3.78 -20.83 1.25
C SER A 374 -3.25 -22.24 1.57
N THR A 375 -2.33 -22.34 2.53
CA THR A 375 -1.76 -23.62 3.00
C THR A 375 -1.87 -23.72 4.52
N THR A 376 -1.75 -24.92 5.07
CA THR A 376 -1.63 -25.15 6.52
C THR A 376 -0.20 -24.95 7.05
N THR A 377 0.79 -25.02 6.16
CA THR A 377 2.23 -25.04 6.46
C THR A 377 2.99 -23.87 5.84
N GLY A 378 4.23 -23.65 6.30
CA GLY A 378 5.12 -22.59 5.81
C GLY A 378 4.94 -21.25 6.53
N GLU A 379 5.96 -20.40 6.45
CA GLU A 379 6.10 -19.18 7.26
C GLU A 379 4.94 -18.19 7.07
N TYR A 380 4.38 -18.12 5.86
CA TYR A 380 3.24 -17.26 5.51
C TYR A 380 1.87 -17.98 5.58
N ARG A 381 1.85 -19.33 5.65
CA ARG A 381 0.66 -20.18 5.45
C ARG A 381 -0.10 -19.86 4.13
N ARG A 382 0.66 -19.78 3.01
CA ARG A 382 0.23 -19.51 1.63
C ARG A 382 0.98 -20.38 0.61
N ARG A 383 0.50 -20.36 -0.64
CA ARG A 383 1.16 -20.95 -1.83
C ARG A 383 2.59 -20.43 -1.99
N SER A 384 3.49 -21.27 -2.50
CA SER A 384 4.94 -21.04 -2.52
C SER A 384 5.41 -19.89 -3.43
N ASP A 385 4.57 -19.44 -4.36
CA ASP A 385 4.87 -18.39 -5.32
C ASP A 385 4.34 -16.99 -4.92
N LEU A 386 3.91 -16.87 -3.65
CA LEU A 386 3.61 -15.60 -2.97
C LEU A 386 4.84 -14.68 -2.98
N ILE A 387 4.62 -13.42 -3.35
CA ILE A 387 5.66 -12.37 -3.41
C ILE A 387 5.17 -11.09 -2.72
N ASP A 388 6.11 -10.20 -2.39
CA ASP A 388 5.78 -8.90 -1.80
C ASP A 388 4.93 -8.06 -2.77
N PRO A 389 3.71 -7.62 -2.40
CA PRO A 389 2.87 -6.78 -3.25
C PRO A 389 3.41 -5.36 -3.52
N LEU A 390 4.46 -4.93 -2.81
CA LEU A 390 4.94 -3.55 -2.84
C LEU A 390 5.11 -2.94 -4.24
N PRO A 391 5.69 -3.62 -5.26
CA PRO A 391 5.89 -3.02 -6.57
C PRO A 391 4.57 -2.71 -7.30
N ILE A 392 3.61 -3.64 -7.27
CA ILE A 392 2.27 -3.48 -7.87
C ILE A 392 1.50 -2.37 -7.16
N LEU A 393 1.57 -2.32 -5.83
CA LEU A 393 0.92 -1.27 -5.04
C LEU A 393 1.58 0.11 -5.26
N GLN A 394 2.90 0.19 -5.39
CA GLN A 394 3.60 1.46 -5.68
C GLN A 394 3.30 1.97 -7.10
N GLU A 395 3.32 1.09 -8.10
CA GLU A 395 2.94 1.43 -9.48
C GLU A 395 1.50 1.93 -9.54
N GLY A 396 0.56 1.17 -8.95
CA GLY A 396 -0.83 1.56 -8.87
C GLY A 396 -1.04 2.89 -8.15
N TYR A 397 -0.33 3.13 -7.04
CA TYR A 397 -0.43 4.36 -6.26
C TYR A 397 0.01 5.59 -7.06
N ILE A 398 1.07 5.47 -7.86
CA ILE A 398 1.54 6.52 -8.76
C ILE A 398 0.49 6.76 -9.85
N ASN A 399 -0.01 5.69 -10.47
CA ASN A 399 -0.98 5.77 -11.57
C ASN A 399 -2.36 6.29 -11.13
N SER A 400 -2.71 6.19 -9.84
CA SER A 400 -3.98 6.70 -9.28
C SER A 400 -3.89 8.04 -8.57
N PHE A 401 -2.73 8.43 -8.00
CA PHE A 401 -2.64 9.58 -7.09
C PHE A 401 -1.48 10.56 -7.36
N ARG A 402 -0.67 10.39 -8.42
CA ARG A 402 0.26 11.44 -8.86
C ARG A 402 -0.25 12.20 -10.08
N ASP A 403 -0.07 13.52 -10.04
CA ASP A 403 -0.56 14.44 -11.07
C ASP A 403 -0.05 14.05 -12.46
N GLY A 404 -0.98 14.04 -13.43
CA GLY A 404 -0.72 13.67 -14.82
C GLY A 404 -1.13 12.24 -15.22
N ALA A 405 -1.21 11.28 -14.28
CA ALA A 405 -1.56 9.89 -14.61
C ALA A 405 -3.08 9.60 -14.72
N SER A 406 -3.92 10.56 -14.32
CA SER A 406 -5.38 10.41 -14.22
C SER A 406 -6.11 10.44 -15.57
N THR A 407 -5.95 9.40 -16.39
CA THR A 407 -6.79 9.11 -17.58
C THR A 407 -7.63 7.84 -17.47
N VAL A 408 -7.58 7.13 -16.34
CA VAL A 408 -8.70 6.30 -15.89
C VAL A 408 -9.47 7.14 -14.88
N PRO A 409 -10.67 7.64 -15.21
CA PRO A 409 -11.47 8.34 -14.22
C PRO A 409 -11.75 7.43 -13.03
N VAL A 410 -11.75 8.02 -11.84
CA VAL A 410 -12.88 7.73 -10.95
C VAL A 410 -14.12 8.06 -11.77
N GLN A 411 -14.77 7.04 -12.34
CA GLN A 411 -16.21 7.11 -12.60
C GLN A 411 -16.82 7.38 -11.23
N PRO A 412 -17.32 8.61 -10.96
CA PRO A 412 -18.14 8.86 -9.80
C PRO A 412 -19.52 8.25 -10.13
N GLY A 413 -20.38 8.04 -9.13
CA GLY A 413 -21.79 7.94 -9.47
C GLY A 413 -22.21 9.22 -10.19
N GLU A 414 -23.06 9.13 -11.22
CA GLU A 414 -23.57 10.31 -11.93
C GLU A 414 -24.00 11.40 -10.94
N ARG A 415 -23.75 12.67 -11.28
CA ARG A 415 -24.15 13.81 -10.44
C ARG A 415 -25.65 13.71 -10.16
N LYS A 416 -26.04 13.53 -8.90
CA LYS A 416 -27.44 13.34 -8.53
C LYS A 416 -28.10 14.66 -8.19
N PRO A 417 -29.41 14.83 -8.48
CA PRO A 417 -30.18 15.92 -7.91
C PRO A 417 -30.02 15.96 -6.38
N VAL A 418 -29.75 17.15 -5.82
CA VAL A 418 -29.39 17.29 -4.39
C VAL A 418 -30.44 16.74 -3.42
N SER A 419 -31.70 16.67 -3.85
CA SER A 419 -32.82 16.06 -3.12
C SER A 419 -32.62 14.56 -2.84
N GLN A 420 -31.91 13.85 -3.72
CA GLN A 420 -31.58 12.43 -3.57
C GLN A 420 -30.39 12.17 -2.63
N LEU A 421 -29.58 13.19 -2.33
CA LEU A 421 -28.38 13.04 -1.52
C LEU A 421 -28.69 13.17 -0.02
N ARG A 422 -27.88 12.52 0.81
CA ARG A 422 -27.86 12.57 2.28
C ARG A 422 -26.38 12.61 2.70
N LEU A 423 -26.08 13.08 3.90
CA LEU A 423 -24.70 13.10 4.40
C LEU A 423 -24.19 11.64 4.48
N SER A 424 -23.04 11.36 3.87
CA SER A 424 -22.42 10.03 3.93
C SER A 424 -21.85 9.74 5.33
N ALA A 425 -21.58 8.45 5.62
CA ALA A 425 -20.88 8.07 6.84
C ALA A 425 -19.46 8.70 6.90
N GLU A 426 -18.84 8.89 5.73
CA GLU A 426 -17.53 9.50 5.57
C GLU A 426 -17.54 11.01 5.82
N GLY A 427 -18.61 11.70 5.42
CA GLY A 427 -18.87 13.11 5.71
C GLY A 427 -19.27 13.34 7.17
N GLU A 428 -20.14 12.49 7.73
CA GLU A 428 -20.49 12.50 9.15
C GLU A 428 -19.25 12.29 10.04
N ALA A 429 -18.39 11.32 9.70
CA ALA A 429 -17.13 11.11 10.41
C ALA A 429 -16.19 12.32 10.32
N PHE A 430 -16.14 13.00 9.17
CA PHE A 430 -15.34 14.21 8.98
C PHE A 430 -15.81 15.35 9.92
N ILE A 431 -17.12 15.59 9.98
CA ILE A 431 -17.72 16.61 10.84
C ILE A 431 -17.50 16.26 12.32
N LYS A 432 -17.79 15.02 12.73
CA LYS A 432 -17.62 14.57 14.11
C LYS A 432 -16.17 14.61 14.60
N ASN A 433 -15.20 14.38 13.71
CA ASN A 433 -13.79 14.62 14.00
C ASN A 433 -13.52 16.10 14.28
N TYR A 434 -14.15 17.01 13.53
CA TYR A 434 -13.95 18.45 13.67
C TYR A 434 -14.58 19.06 14.92
N GLU A 435 -15.86 18.81 15.19
CA GLU A 435 -16.55 19.41 16.35
C GLU A 435 -16.07 18.78 17.68
N LYS A 436 -15.62 17.50 17.63
CA LYS A 436 -15.26 16.64 18.78
C LYS A 436 -16.45 16.33 19.70
N LEU A 437 -16.35 15.22 20.44
CA LEU A 437 -17.42 14.79 21.36
C LEU A 437 -17.19 15.38 22.77
N ARG A 438 -18.20 16.07 23.30
CA ARG A 438 -18.36 16.48 24.69
C ARG A 438 -19.66 15.91 25.23
N LEU A 439 -19.58 14.93 26.13
CA LEU A 439 -20.78 14.38 26.80
C LEU A 439 -21.22 15.25 27.99
N ASP A 440 -20.36 16.16 28.44
CA ASP A 440 -20.62 17.14 29.49
C ASP A 440 -21.04 18.49 28.90
N TYR A 441 -22.11 19.09 29.45
CA TYR A 441 -22.57 20.43 29.09
C TYR A 441 -21.50 21.49 29.37
N TYR A 442 -21.27 22.38 28.41
CA TYR A 442 -20.25 23.42 28.50
C TYR A 442 -20.69 24.70 27.80
N GLU A 443 -20.04 25.81 28.13
CA GLU A 443 -20.16 27.05 27.37
C GLU A 443 -19.00 27.17 26.39
N ASP A 444 -19.30 27.50 25.13
CA ASP A 444 -18.30 27.67 24.09
C ASP A 444 -17.55 29.02 24.20
N HIS A 445 -16.66 29.30 23.25
CA HIS A 445 -15.92 30.56 23.19
C HIS A 445 -16.77 31.84 23.01
N LEU A 446 -18.09 31.71 22.79
CA LEU A 446 -19.06 32.79 22.71
C LEU A 446 -20.10 32.72 23.85
N HIS A 447 -19.84 31.90 24.88
CA HIS A 447 -20.68 31.63 26.04
C HIS A 447 -22.04 30.97 25.72
N TYR A 448 -22.16 30.22 24.62
CA TYR A 448 -23.37 29.48 24.29
C TYR A 448 -23.31 28.05 24.85
N CYS A 449 -24.41 27.60 25.45
CA CYS A 449 -24.50 26.26 26.04
C CYS A 449 -24.49 25.20 24.93
N THR A 450 -23.52 24.31 25.04
CA THR A 450 -23.15 23.37 23.98
C THR A 450 -22.94 21.97 24.58
N VAL A 451 -23.29 20.94 23.81
CA VAL A 451 -23.08 19.54 24.18
C VAL A 451 -22.95 18.65 22.93
N GLY A 452 -22.62 17.37 23.10
CA GLY A 452 -22.52 16.41 22.01
C GLY A 452 -21.38 16.74 21.05
N TRP A 453 -21.71 16.88 19.76
CA TRP A 453 -20.77 17.30 18.70
C TRP A 453 -21.06 18.75 18.28
N GLY A 454 -20.91 19.70 19.22
CA GLY A 454 -21.13 21.13 18.96
C GLY A 454 -22.60 21.56 18.89
N HIS A 455 -23.53 20.76 19.43
CA HIS A 455 -24.95 21.09 19.42
C HIS A 455 -25.27 22.24 20.39
N LEU A 456 -25.86 23.33 19.89
CA LEU A 456 -26.23 24.51 20.66
C LEU A 456 -27.61 24.35 21.32
N THR A 457 -27.62 24.01 22.61
CA THR A 457 -28.88 23.86 23.37
C THR A 457 -29.51 25.23 23.61
N GLY A 458 -30.82 25.34 23.38
CA GLY A 458 -31.53 26.62 23.50
C GLY A 458 -31.03 27.71 22.53
N GLY A 459 -30.26 27.33 21.50
CA GLY A 459 -29.63 28.27 20.57
C GLY A 459 -28.50 29.09 21.20
N LYS A 460 -28.56 30.42 21.06
CA LYS A 460 -27.49 31.34 21.51
C LYS A 460 -27.70 31.81 22.95
N THR A 461 -27.75 30.88 23.88
CA THR A 461 -28.10 31.13 25.29
C THR A 461 -27.11 30.42 26.23
N THR A 462 -26.86 30.98 27.43
CA THR A 462 -25.94 30.39 28.43
C THR A 462 -26.55 29.15 29.07
N CYS A 463 -25.74 28.27 29.66
CA CYS A 463 -26.28 27.08 30.35
C CYS A 463 -27.12 27.50 31.56
N SER A 464 -26.65 28.52 32.29
CA SER A 464 -27.37 29.13 33.41
C SER A 464 -28.77 29.64 33.04
N SER A 465 -28.93 30.27 31.86
CA SER A 465 -30.24 30.77 31.39
C SER A 465 -31.24 29.65 31.05
N GLN A 466 -30.75 28.43 30.81
CA GLN A 466 -31.56 27.23 30.56
C GLN A 466 -31.76 26.38 31.82
N SER A 467 -31.25 26.82 32.98
CA SER A 467 -31.17 26.03 34.22
C SER A 467 -30.35 24.72 34.10
N ILE A 468 -29.48 24.62 33.07
CA ILE A 468 -28.59 23.50 32.83
C ILE A 468 -27.29 23.70 33.61
N LYS A 469 -26.80 22.65 34.29
CA LYS A 469 -25.56 22.75 35.06
C LYS A 469 -24.34 22.40 34.19
N ILE A 470 -23.37 23.31 34.10
CA ILE A 470 -22.08 23.03 33.44
C ILE A 470 -21.42 21.81 34.11
N GLY A 471 -20.98 20.84 33.30
CA GLY A 471 -20.43 19.56 33.76
C GLY A 471 -21.45 18.44 34.00
N GLU A 472 -22.75 18.72 33.95
CA GLU A 472 -23.82 17.72 33.83
C GLU A 472 -23.66 16.94 32.53
N LYS A 473 -24.10 15.67 32.47
CA LYS A 473 -23.76 14.77 31.35
C LYS A 473 -24.97 14.12 30.69
N ILE A 474 -24.95 14.11 29.36
CA ILE A 474 -25.87 13.33 28.52
C ILE A 474 -25.26 11.95 28.17
N PRO A 475 -26.08 10.91 27.94
CA PRO A 475 -25.59 9.65 27.39
C PRO A 475 -25.14 9.83 25.92
N LEU A 476 -24.28 8.91 25.45
CA LEU A 476 -23.78 8.93 24.06
C LEU A 476 -24.91 8.83 23.02
N GLU A 477 -25.98 8.11 23.35
CA GLU A 477 -27.17 7.95 22.50
C GLU A 477 -27.91 9.27 22.32
N GLU A 478 -27.97 10.11 23.34
CA GLU A 478 -28.55 11.45 23.26
C GLU A 478 -27.63 12.41 22.47
N ALA A 479 -26.31 12.33 22.69
CA ALA A 479 -25.34 13.09 21.87
C ALA A 479 -25.44 12.72 20.37
N GLN A 480 -25.76 11.46 20.06
CA GLN A 480 -26.05 11.00 18.71
C GLN A 480 -27.40 11.53 18.20
N ARG A 481 -28.48 11.48 19.01
CA ARG A 481 -29.81 12.04 18.65
C ARG A 481 -29.72 13.52 18.27
N LEU A 482 -29.03 14.33 19.09
CA LEU A 482 -28.84 15.76 18.84
C LEU A 482 -28.07 16.01 17.54
N PHE A 483 -27.01 15.24 17.28
CA PHE A 483 -26.29 15.30 15.99
C PHE A 483 -27.17 14.87 14.80
N ASP A 484 -27.99 13.82 14.95
CA ASP A 484 -28.95 13.38 13.93
C ASP A 484 -30.05 14.43 13.66
N GLU A 485 -30.30 15.34 14.59
CA GLU A 485 -31.20 16.50 14.43
C GLU A 485 -30.50 17.68 13.74
N ASP A 486 -29.30 18.06 14.19
CA ASP A 486 -28.47 19.08 13.54
C ASP A 486 -28.17 18.72 12.08
N ARG A 487 -27.88 17.43 11.80
CA ARG A 487 -27.64 16.93 10.44
C ARG A 487 -28.80 17.23 9.49
N LYS A 488 -30.05 17.10 9.97
CA LYS A 488 -31.25 17.42 9.16
C LYS A 488 -31.30 18.91 8.82
N ALA A 489 -30.93 19.78 9.76
CA ALA A 489 -30.88 21.23 9.54
C ALA A 489 -29.78 21.63 8.55
N HIS A 490 -28.57 21.05 8.67
CA HIS A 490 -27.43 21.36 7.80
C HIS A 490 -27.60 20.78 6.39
N GLU A 491 -28.10 19.54 6.24
CA GLU A 491 -28.48 19.00 4.93
C GLU A 491 -29.53 19.89 4.23
N ARG A 492 -30.53 20.38 4.98
CA ARG A 492 -31.55 21.28 4.46
C ARG A 492 -30.92 22.57 3.94
N TYR A 493 -29.99 23.19 4.66
CA TYR A 493 -29.31 24.39 4.16
C TYR A 493 -28.55 24.15 2.86
N VAL A 494 -27.95 22.97 2.65
CA VAL A 494 -27.32 22.62 1.36
C VAL A 494 -28.36 22.43 0.26
N LYS A 495 -29.46 21.73 0.54
CA LYS A 495 -30.57 21.49 -0.40
C LYS A 495 -31.36 22.74 -0.77
N GLU A 496 -31.44 23.71 0.13
CA GLU A 496 -32.00 25.04 -0.12
C GLU A 496 -31.02 25.96 -0.87
N ALA A 497 -29.71 25.73 -0.75
CA ALA A 497 -28.68 26.54 -1.41
C ALA A 497 -28.36 26.09 -2.83
N ILE A 498 -28.32 24.78 -3.07
CA ILE A 498 -27.84 24.17 -4.30
C ILE A 498 -29.01 23.63 -5.14
N THR A 499 -29.00 23.90 -6.43
CA THR A 499 -29.91 23.34 -7.43
C THR A 499 -29.21 22.47 -8.46
N ALA A 500 -27.90 22.69 -8.69
CA ALA A 500 -27.10 21.84 -9.56
C ALA A 500 -26.90 20.43 -8.97
N PRO A 501 -26.75 19.40 -9.82
CA PRO A 501 -26.56 18.04 -9.36
C PRO A 501 -25.11 17.82 -8.87
N LEU A 502 -24.96 17.05 -7.79
CA LEU A 502 -23.69 16.88 -7.07
C LEU A 502 -23.22 15.43 -7.04
N TYR A 503 -21.91 15.25 -6.91
CA TYR A 503 -21.35 14.01 -6.38
C TYR A 503 -21.50 13.97 -4.85
N GLN A 504 -21.52 12.76 -4.29
CA GLN A 504 -21.70 12.55 -2.84
C GLN A 504 -20.68 13.35 -2.00
N HIS A 505 -19.40 13.29 -2.36
CA HIS A 505 -18.32 14.01 -1.67
C HIS A 505 -18.40 15.54 -1.76
N GLU A 506 -19.06 16.09 -2.79
CA GLU A 506 -19.31 17.53 -2.88
C GLU A 506 -20.46 17.94 -1.94
N PHE A 507 -21.51 17.13 -1.87
CA PHE A 507 -22.61 17.34 -0.93
C PHE A 507 -22.13 17.23 0.52
N ASP A 508 -21.26 16.27 0.82
CA ASP A 508 -20.68 16.07 2.15
C ASP A 508 -19.77 17.23 2.57
N ALA A 509 -18.95 17.75 1.65
CA ALA A 509 -18.10 18.92 1.90
C ALA A 509 -18.95 20.18 2.18
N LEU A 510 -20.03 20.38 1.40
CA LEU A 510 -20.99 21.45 1.62
C LEU A 510 -21.76 21.30 2.94
N CYS A 511 -22.06 20.06 3.36
CA CYS A 511 -22.67 19.79 4.67
C CYS A 511 -21.70 20.07 5.82
N SER A 512 -20.40 19.78 5.67
CA SER A 512 -19.39 20.12 6.68
C SER A 512 -19.17 21.62 6.81
N LEU A 513 -19.18 22.33 5.69
CA LEU A 513 -19.22 23.80 5.67
C LEU A 513 -20.48 24.32 6.37
N ALA A 514 -21.64 23.74 6.05
CA ALA A 514 -22.92 24.11 6.65
C ALA A 514 -22.97 23.86 8.17
N PHE A 515 -22.40 22.77 8.68
CA PHE A 515 -22.26 22.55 10.13
C PHE A 515 -21.45 23.66 10.81
N ASN A 516 -20.38 24.13 10.17
CA ASN A 516 -19.51 25.14 10.76
C ASN A 516 -20.05 26.57 10.67
N ILE A 517 -20.78 26.91 9.59
CA ILE A 517 -21.21 28.29 9.33
C ILE A 517 -22.74 28.46 9.36
N GLY A 518 -23.52 27.40 9.40
CA GLY A 518 -24.97 27.42 9.26
C GLY A 518 -25.41 27.58 7.80
N ASN A 519 -26.32 28.52 7.53
CA ASN A 519 -26.92 28.69 6.21
C ASN A 519 -25.90 29.17 5.15
N ILE A 520 -25.40 28.24 4.32
CA ILE A 520 -24.38 28.51 3.31
C ILE A 520 -24.87 29.45 2.18
N ARG A 521 -26.17 29.47 1.86
CA ARG A 521 -26.73 30.42 0.88
C ARG A 521 -26.53 31.87 1.35
N LYS A 522 -26.64 32.15 2.65
CA LYS A 522 -26.43 33.48 3.24
C LYS A 522 -24.95 33.81 3.48
N LYS A 523 -24.14 32.84 3.92
CA LYS A 523 -22.73 33.08 4.31
C LYS A 523 -21.67 32.75 3.25
N SER A 524 -22.05 32.08 2.17
CA SER A 524 -21.15 31.70 1.07
C SER A 524 -21.87 31.78 -0.28
N PRO A 525 -22.48 32.93 -0.64
CA PRO A 525 -23.30 33.06 -1.83
C PRO A 525 -22.52 32.81 -3.13
N THR A 526 -21.26 33.25 -3.21
CA THR A 526 -20.39 33.06 -4.39
C THR A 526 -20.09 31.58 -4.63
N LEU A 527 -19.82 30.82 -3.56
CA LEU A 527 -19.65 29.37 -3.59
C LEU A 527 -20.92 28.71 -4.14
N CYS A 528 -22.08 28.99 -3.55
CA CYS A 528 -23.36 28.42 -3.98
C CYS A 528 -23.68 28.78 -5.45
N SER A 529 -23.40 30.02 -5.87
CA SER A 529 -23.58 30.49 -7.26
C SER A 529 -22.68 29.74 -8.25
N LYS A 530 -21.39 29.58 -7.94
CA LYS A 530 -20.44 28.82 -8.77
C LYS A 530 -20.82 27.34 -8.87
N VAL A 531 -21.25 26.71 -7.78
CA VAL A 531 -21.80 25.33 -7.82
C VAL A 531 -23.02 25.25 -8.74
N ASN A 532 -24.00 26.15 -8.55
CA ASN A 532 -25.23 26.16 -9.33
C ASN A 532 -25.01 26.46 -10.83
N SER A 533 -23.94 27.18 -11.15
CA SER A 533 -23.48 27.47 -12.52
C SER A 533 -22.61 26.35 -13.12
N GLY A 534 -22.46 25.21 -12.45
CA GLY A 534 -21.63 24.08 -12.92
C GLY A 534 -20.11 24.32 -12.82
N GLN A 535 -19.67 25.41 -12.20
CA GLN A 535 -18.27 25.83 -12.11
C GLN A 535 -17.56 25.19 -10.90
N TYR A 536 -17.71 23.88 -10.70
CA TYR A 536 -17.29 23.17 -9.48
C TYR A 536 -15.80 23.40 -9.09
N LYS A 537 -14.90 23.50 -10.09
CA LYS A 537 -13.48 23.81 -9.85
C LYS A 537 -13.24 25.22 -9.31
N GLU A 538 -14.08 26.17 -9.67
CA GLU A 538 -14.02 27.55 -9.19
C GLU A 538 -14.77 27.69 -7.86
N ALA A 539 -15.88 26.97 -7.67
CA ALA A 539 -16.60 26.88 -6.40
C ALA A 539 -15.71 26.32 -5.28
N ALA A 540 -14.86 25.35 -5.60
CA ALA A 540 -13.91 24.79 -4.63
C ALA A 540 -12.95 25.85 -4.05
N LYS A 541 -12.51 26.82 -4.85
CA LYS A 541 -11.60 27.89 -4.40
C LYS A 541 -12.25 28.77 -3.34
N GLU A 542 -13.57 28.94 -3.39
CA GLU A 542 -14.34 29.74 -2.42
C GLU A 542 -14.29 29.16 -1.00
N PHE A 543 -14.11 27.83 -0.84
CA PHE A 543 -13.87 27.25 0.50
C PHE A 543 -12.65 27.92 1.16
N LEU A 544 -11.62 28.28 0.39
CA LEU A 544 -10.40 28.90 0.88
C LEU A 544 -10.60 30.39 1.15
N ASP A 545 -11.38 31.12 0.35
CA ASP A 545 -11.68 32.54 0.60
C ASP A 545 -12.56 32.76 1.84
N ILE A 546 -13.41 31.78 2.19
CA ILE A 546 -14.14 31.75 3.48
C ILE A 546 -13.20 31.75 4.71
N THR A 547 -11.89 31.54 4.53
CA THR A 547 -10.89 31.61 5.61
C THR A 547 -10.35 33.01 5.91
N ASN A 548 -10.75 34.06 5.20
CA ASN A 548 -10.07 35.37 5.24
C ASN A 548 -9.99 35.96 6.67
N GLY A 549 -8.82 35.83 7.34
CA GLY A 549 -8.59 36.21 8.74
C GLY A 549 -8.92 35.14 9.82
N GLY A 550 -9.26 33.91 9.43
CA GLY A 550 -9.66 32.82 10.33
C GLY A 550 -8.51 32.13 11.07
N THR A 551 -8.85 31.37 12.12
CA THR A 551 -7.86 30.63 12.93
C THR A 551 -7.18 29.50 12.13
N PRO A 552 -5.98 29.05 12.49
CA PRO A 552 -5.28 27.96 11.79
C PRO A 552 -6.11 26.67 11.67
N GLY A 553 -6.95 26.36 12.67
CA GLY A 553 -7.88 25.22 12.61
C GLY A 553 -9.01 25.40 11.58
N LEU A 554 -9.56 26.61 11.44
CA LEU A 554 -10.57 26.92 10.40
C LEU A 554 -9.94 26.92 9.00
N VAL A 555 -8.72 27.45 8.86
CA VAL A 555 -7.94 27.37 7.61
C VAL A 555 -7.71 25.92 7.22
N LYS A 556 -7.30 25.06 8.16
CA LYS A 556 -7.10 23.63 7.93
C LYS A 556 -8.41 22.91 7.55
N ARG A 557 -9.51 23.21 8.24
CA ARG A 557 -10.86 22.67 7.92
C ARG A 557 -11.30 23.02 6.52
N ARG A 558 -11.18 24.28 6.10
CA ARG A 558 -11.55 24.73 4.75
C ARG A 558 -10.69 24.10 3.65
N ASN A 559 -9.39 23.89 3.89
CA ASN A 559 -8.52 23.17 2.96
C ASN A 559 -8.91 21.68 2.83
N GLN A 560 -9.26 21.03 3.93
CA GLN A 560 -9.72 19.63 3.93
C GLN A 560 -11.13 19.48 3.32
N GLU A 561 -12.05 20.43 3.53
CA GLU A 561 -13.36 20.46 2.84
C GLU A 561 -13.21 20.75 1.33
N ASN A 562 -12.29 21.64 0.92
CA ASN A 562 -11.91 21.82 -0.49
C ASN A 562 -11.40 20.52 -1.13
N ALA A 563 -10.53 19.77 -0.42
CA ALA A 563 -9.99 18.50 -0.89
C ALA A 563 -11.07 17.40 -0.98
N MET A 564 -12.02 17.36 -0.04
CA MET A 564 -13.21 16.50 -0.13
C MET A 564 -14.07 16.88 -1.34
N PHE A 565 -14.34 18.18 -1.54
CA PHE A 565 -15.15 18.66 -2.66
C PHE A 565 -14.51 18.33 -4.03
N LEU A 566 -13.22 18.58 -4.21
CA LEU A 566 -12.53 18.36 -5.50
C LEU A 566 -12.10 16.92 -5.78
N ARG A 567 -11.70 16.17 -4.74
CA ARG A 567 -10.93 14.91 -4.90
C ARG A 567 -11.49 13.75 -4.08
N ALA A 568 -12.61 13.92 -3.38
CA ALA A 568 -13.15 12.96 -2.40
C ALA A 568 -12.15 12.59 -1.28
N GLU A 569 -11.23 13.51 -0.95
CA GLU A 569 -10.26 13.33 0.14
C GLU A 569 -10.85 13.78 1.48
N TYR A 570 -11.45 12.85 2.23
CA TYR A 570 -12.07 13.12 3.53
C TYR A 570 -11.06 13.23 4.71
N ASP A 571 -9.81 13.64 4.49
CA ASP A 571 -8.86 13.84 5.60
C ASP A 571 -9.42 14.87 6.58
N SER A 572 -9.53 14.51 7.85
CA SER A 572 -10.05 15.33 8.95
C SER A 572 -9.10 15.29 10.15
N THR A 573 -7.81 15.08 9.90
CA THR A 573 -6.78 15.22 10.93
C THR A 573 -6.48 16.71 11.14
N HIS A 574 -6.79 17.26 12.33
CA HIS A 574 -6.45 18.64 12.72
C HIS A 574 -5.39 18.68 13.81
#